data_AF-A0A2N6NSN4-F1
#
_entry.id   AF-A0A2N6NSN4-F1
#
_cell.length_a   1.000
_cell.length_b   1.000
_cell.length_c   1.000
_cell.angle_alpha   90.00
_cell.angle_beta   90.00
_cell.angle_gamma   90.00
#
_symmetry.space_group_name_H-M   'P 1'
#
loop_
_entity.id
_entity.type
_entity.pdbx_description
1 polymer ?
#
loop_
_entity_poly.entity_id
_entity_poly.type
_entity_poly.pdbx_seq_one_letter_code
_entity_poly.pdbx_strand_id
1 'polypeptide(L)'
;MSGFWNLGIWLYSFFFIWKSVQYFFEIRRLIHIREFYICLLEIPEQDMQTVSWQDIVARIMALRDQNPKTAANIPAKLRRFMGSQSKERLDAHDIANRLMRKENYLIAMINKDVLNLSLPIPFLHGRQLFSKTMEWYLHYGILDMAFNELGQVQQDFLRADRRRVLSEKLRQRLFFAGVLNLVFAPVVLAYVIIVYFFTYYNVGSTILI
;
A
#
# COMPACT_ATOMS: atom_id res chain seq x y z
N MET A 1 40.45 8.25 5.60
CA MET A 1 40.00 6.92 5.10
C MET A 1 39.06 6.20 6.08
N SER A 2 39.09 6.42 7.41
CA SER A 2 38.16 5.80 8.37
C SER A 2 36.83 6.52 8.58
N GLY A 3 36.77 7.84 8.34
CA GLY A 3 35.56 8.65 8.60
C GLY A 3 34.33 8.23 7.81
N PHE A 4 34.48 7.89 6.53
CA PHE A 4 33.37 7.44 5.68
C PHE A 4 32.78 6.10 6.15
N TRP A 5 33.65 5.15 6.52
CA TRP A 5 33.23 3.87 7.08
C TRP A 5 32.50 4.03 8.41
N ASN A 6 33.04 4.86 9.31
CA ASN A 6 32.40 5.14 10.59
C ASN A 6 31.01 5.77 10.41
N LEU A 7 30.87 6.74 9.49
CA LEU A 7 29.57 7.34 9.15
C LEU A 7 28.58 6.31 8.61
N GLY A 8 29.03 5.41 7.73
CA GLY A 8 28.19 4.32 7.20
C GLY A 8 27.66 3.39 8.30
N ILE A 9 28.53 3.00 9.24
CA ILE A 9 28.16 2.15 10.38
C ILE A 9 27.15 2.87 11.29
N TRP A 10 27.37 4.16 11.57
CA TRP A 10 26.43 4.97 12.36
C TRP A 10 25.05 5.08 11.69
N LEU A 11 24.99 5.39 10.39
CA LEU A 11 23.73 5.47 9.65
C LEU A 11 23.01 4.13 9.62
N TYR A 12 23.73 3.03 9.38
CA TYR A 12 23.17 1.69 9.41
C TYR A 12 22.62 1.33 10.79
N SER A 13 23.34 1.66 11.85
CA SER A 13 22.93 1.38 13.24
C SER A 13 21.67 2.16 13.61
N PHE A 14 21.62 3.44 13.24
CA PHE A 14 20.42 4.27 13.42
C PHE A 14 19.22 3.71 12.63
N PHE A 15 19.41 3.37 11.36
CA PHE A 15 18.38 2.76 10.52
C PHE A 15 17.89 1.43 11.11
N PHE A 16 18.80 0.58 11.61
CA PHE A 16 18.49 -0.69 12.22
C PHE A 16 17.68 -0.53 13.51
N ILE A 17 18.04 0.41 14.37
CA ILE A 17 17.30 0.72 15.61
C ILE A 17 15.89 1.22 15.25
N TRP A 18 15.80 2.19 14.33
CA TRP A 18 14.52 2.71 13.85
C TRP A 18 13.62 1.59 13.30
N LYS A 19 14.18 0.70 12.47
CA LYS A 19 13.45 -0.44 11.91
C LYS A 19 13.03 -1.46 12.97
N SER A 20 13.87 -1.73 13.95
CA SER A 20 13.55 -2.61 15.07
C SER A 20 12.37 -2.06 15.89
N VAL A 21 12.37 -0.76 16.18
CA VAL A 21 11.24 -0.09 16.86
C VAL A 21 9.97 -0.17 16.02
N GLN A 22 10.05 0.13 14.71
CA GLN A 22 8.91 -0.01 13.80
C GLN A 22 8.35 -1.43 13.82
N TYR A 23 9.23 -2.44 13.72
CA TYR A 23 8.84 -3.85 13.73
C TYR A 23 8.13 -4.26 15.02
N PHE A 24 8.56 -3.73 16.16
CA PHE A 24 7.90 -3.98 17.44
C PHE A 24 6.45 -3.48 17.46
N PHE A 25 6.19 -2.28 16.95
CA PHE A 25 4.82 -1.76 16.82
C PHE A 25 3.97 -2.57 15.84
N GLU A 26 4.57 -3.00 14.73
CA GLU A 26 3.91 -3.84 13.72
C GLU A 26 3.52 -5.22 14.31
N ILE A 27 4.39 -5.86 15.10
CA ILE A 27 4.06 -7.13 15.79
C ILE A 27 2.83 -6.97 16.67
N ARG A 28 2.73 -5.90 17.46
CA ARG A 28 1.56 -5.67 18.32
C ARG A 28 0.27 -5.61 17.50
N ARG A 29 0.31 -4.91 16.36
CA ARG A 29 -0.83 -4.86 15.42
C ARG A 29 -1.17 -6.24 14.87
N LEU A 30 -0.16 -7.04 14.50
CA LEU A 30 -0.35 -8.41 14.00
C LEU A 30 -0.98 -9.33 15.05
N ILE A 31 -0.59 -9.21 16.32
CA ILE A 31 -1.18 -9.97 17.42
C ILE A 31 -2.67 -9.64 17.57
N HIS A 32 -3.04 -8.36 17.51
CA HIS A 32 -4.45 -7.97 17.55
C HIS A 32 -5.26 -8.51 16.36
N ILE A 33 -4.67 -8.56 15.16
CA ILE A 33 -5.31 -9.18 14.00
C ILE A 33 -5.44 -10.69 14.23
N ARG A 34 -4.41 -11.37 14.75
CA ARG A 34 -4.47 -12.79 15.07
C ARG A 34 -5.59 -13.10 16.08
N GLU A 35 -5.69 -12.32 17.16
CA GLU A 35 -6.77 -12.44 18.14
C GLU A 35 -8.15 -12.20 17.53
N PHE A 36 -8.27 -11.24 16.61
CA PHE A 36 -9.50 -11.02 15.85
C PHE A 36 -9.89 -12.25 15.01
N TYR A 37 -8.94 -12.89 14.33
CA TYR A 37 -9.23 -14.10 13.55
C TYR A 37 -9.64 -15.29 14.44
N ILE A 38 -8.95 -15.50 15.56
CA ILE A 38 -9.22 -16.65 16.44
C ILE A 38 -10.49 -16.44 17.26
N CYS A 39 -10.65 -15.29 17.91
CA CYS A 39 -11.72 -15.06 18.87
C CYS A 39 -13.01 -14.54 18.23
N LEU A 40 -12.93 -13.74 17.15
CA LEU A 40 -14.09 -13.09 16.55
C LEU A 40 -14.56 -13.78 15.26
N LEU A 41 -13.63 -14.23 14.43
CA LEU A 41 -13.97 -14.98 13.20
C LEU A 41 -14.04 -16.49 13.42
N GLU A 42 -13.59 -16.98 14.58
CA GLU A 42 -13.53 -18.41 14.92
C GLU A 42 -12.77 -19.23 13.86
N ILE A 43 -11.68 -18.65 13.32
CA ILE A 43 -10.78 -19.32 12.39
C ILE A 43 -9.54 -19.75 13.16
N PRO A 44 -9.25 -21.06 13.26
CA PRO A 44 -8.05 -21.54 13.94
C PRO A 44 -6.80 -21.14 13.15
N GLU A 45 -5.68 -20.99 13.86
CA GLU A 45 -4.43 -20.46 13.28
C GLU A 45 -3.89 -21.29 12.11
N GLN A 46 -4.09 -22.61 12.14
CA GLN A 46 -3.70 -23.56 11.09
C GLN A 46 -4.45 -23.33 9.76
N ASP A 47 -5.68 -22.84 9.82
CA ASP A 47 -6.53 -22.63 8.63
C ASP A 47 -6.41 -21.20 8.09
N MET A 48 -5.70 -20.31 8.80
CA MET A 48 -5.58 -18.89 8.41
C MET A 48 -4.91 -18.70 7.03
N GLN A 49 -4.05 -19.63 6.61
CA GLN A 49 -3.40 -19.57 5.29
C GLN A 49 -4.24 -20.17 4.16
N THR A 50 -5.22 -21.01 4.47
CA THR A 50 -5.99 -21.79 3.48
C THR A 50 -7.44 -21.32 3.36
N VAL A 51 -7.93 -20.54 4.32
CA VAL A 51 -9.30 -19.99 4.31
C VAL A 51 -9.54 -19.11 3.09
N SER A 52 -10.71 -19.28 2.45
CA SER A 52 -11.07 -18.48 1.29
C SER A 52 -11.45 -17.04 1.70
N TRP A 53 -11.21 -16.08 0.81
CA TRP A 53 -11.64 -14.70 1.03
C TRP A 53 -13.16 -14.60 1.20
N GLN A 54 -13.93 -15.42 0.49
CA GLN A 54 -15.39 -15.44 0.57
C GLN A 54 -15.85 -15.82 1.98
N ASP A 55 -15.23 -16.84 2.58
CA ASP A 55 -15.54 -17.30 3.94
C ASP A 55 -15.17 -16.24 4.99
N ILE A 56 -14.04 -15.54 4.82
CA ILE A 56 -13.65 -14.43 5.70
C ILE A 56 -14.72 -13.35 5.66
N VAL A 57 -15.17 -12.95 4.48
CA VAL A 57 -16.19 -11.91 4.33
C VAL A 57 -17.52 -12.35 4.94
N ALA A 58 -17.95 -13.58 4.69
CA ALA A 58 -19.17 -14.16 5.28
C ALA A 58 -19.13 -14.10 6.81
N ARG A 59 -18.00 -14.48 7.43
CA ARG A 59 -17.80 -14.44 8.88
C ARG A 59 -17.77 -13.01 9.43
N ILE A 60 -17.11 -12.07 8.75
CA ILE A 60 -17.12 -10.65 9.13
C ILE A 60 -18.55 -10.09 9.12
N MET A 61 -19.35 -10.44 8.12
CA MET A 61 -20.74 -9.98 8.02
C MET A 61 -21.62 -10.61 9.11
N ALA A 62 -21.48 -11.91 9.35
CA ALA A 62 -22.20 -12.60 10.42
C ALA A 62 -21.90 -11.96 11.79
N LEU A 63 -20.62 -11.69 12.06
CA LEU A 63 -20.19 -11.00 13.28
C LEU A 63 -20.77 -9.58 13.40
N ARG A 64 -20.81 -8.83 12.30
CA ARG A 64 -21.42 -7.49 12.25
C ARG A 64 -22.93 -7.53 12.51
N ASP A 65 -23.63 -8.52 11.97
CA ASP A 65 -25.07 -8.70 12.17
C ASP A 65 -25.40 -9.12 13.61
N GLN A 66 -24.52 -9.87 14.28
CA GLN A 66 -24.65 -10.27 15.69
C GLN A 66 -24.36 -9.12 16.68
N ASN A 67 -23.55 -8.13 16.29
CA ASN A 67 -23.20 -6.97 17.13
C ASN A 67 -23.66 -5.62 16.53
N PRO A 68 -24.98 -5.36 16.42
CA PRO A 68 -25.51 -4.16 15.78
C PRO A 68 -25.20 -2.85 16.52
N LYS A 69 -24.74 -2.89 17.78
CA LYS A 69 -24.37 -1.69 18.57
C LYS A 69 -23.06 -1.03 18.12
N THR A 70 -22.20 -1.75 17.39
CA THR A 70 -20.95 -1.21 16.81
C THR A 70 -21.16 -0.70 15.37
N ALA A 71 -22.32 -0.97 14.76
CA ALA A 71 -22.64 -0.73 13.35
C ALA A 71 -23.55 0.49 13.11
N ALA A 72 -23.20 1.65 13.68
CA ALA A 72 -24.05 2.85 13.65
C ALA A 72 -24.24 3.54 12.27
N ASN A 73 -23.72 3.00 11.16
CA ASN A 73 -23.66 3.74 9.89
C ASN A 73 -24.52 3.21 8.73
N ILE A 74 -25.45 2.27 8.93
CA ILE A 74 -26.35 1.81 7.84
C ILE A 74 -27.82 2.11 8.16
N PRO A 75 -28.52 2.95 7.37
CA PRO A 75 -29.92 3.28 7.59
C PRO A 75 -30.83 2.04 7.57
N ALA A 76 -31.71 1.93 8.57
CA ALA A 76 -32.63 0.79 8.73
C ALA A 76 -33.59 0.57 7.54
N LYS A 77 -33.83 1.62 6.74
CA LYS A 77 -34.72 1.58 5.56
C LYS A 77 -34.09 0.86 4.36
N LEU A 78 -32.76 0.90 4.22
CA LEU A 78 -32.02 0.17 3.18
C LEU A 78 -31.92 -1.34 3.51
N ARG A 79 -32.04 -1.71 4.80
CA ARG A 79 -31.94 -3.10 5.29
C ARG A 79 -33.11 -4.00 4.87
N ARG A 80 -34.28 -3.44 4.55
CA ARG A 80 -35.50 -4.23 4.25
C ARG A 80 -35.64 -4.61 2.77
N PHE A 81 -34.87 -4.01 1.87
CA PHE A 81 -35.05 -4.17 0.42
C PHE A 81 -33.97 -5.01 -0.28
N MET A 82 -32.90 -5.40 0.40
CA MET A 82 -31.81 -6.18 -0.19
C MET A 82 -31.86 -7.62 0.33
N GLY A 83 -32.12 -8.59 -0.56
CA GLY A 83 -32.09 -10.01 -0.21
C GLY A 83 -30.71 -10.44 0.30
N SER A 84 -30.67 -11.52 1.11
CA SER A 84 -29.46 -12.01 1.80
C SER A 84 -28.24 -12.14 0.87
N GLN A 85 -28.43 -12.73 -0.32
CA GLN A 85 -27.36 -12.93 -1.31
C GLN A 85 -26.88 -11.64 -1.98
N SER A 86 -27.78 -10.70 -2.25
CA SER A 86 -27.40 -9.38 -2.79
C SER A 86 -26.69 -8.51 -1.74
N LYS A 87 -27.08 -8.64 -0.46
CA LYS A 87 -26.44 -7.98 0.67
C LYS A 87 -24.99 -8.44 0.81
N GLU A 88 -24.76 -9.75 0.78
CA GLU A 88 -23.41 -10.34 0.87
C GLU A 88 -22.49 -9.86 -0.25
N ARG A 89 -22.96 -9.87 -1.50
CA ARG A 89 -22.15 -9.41 -2.64
C ARG A 89 -21.88 -7.91 -2.58
N LEU A 90 -22.85 -7.11 -2.16
CA LEU A 90 -22.67 -5.67 -1.99
C LEU A 90 -21.72 -5.35 -0.83
N ASP A 91 -21.86 -6.01 0.32
CA ASP A 91 -20.98 -5.83 1.48
C ASP A 91 -19.54 -6.30 1.15
N ALA A 92 -19.36 -7.41 0.42
CA ALA A 92 -18.05 -7.84 -0.07
C ALA A 92 -17.42 -6.83 -1.03
N HIS A 93 -18.22 -6.28 -1.94
CA HIS A 93 -17.80 -5.24 -2.87
C HIS A 93 -17.44 -3.94 -2.13
N ASP A 94 -18.19 -3.57 -1.10
CA ASP A 94 -17.93 -2.38 -0.28
C ASP A 94 -16.63 -2.53 0.54
N ILE A 95 -16.38 -3.72 1.10
CA ILE A 95 -15.12 -4.04 1.78
C ILE A 95 -13.96 -3.94 0.78
N ALA A 96 -14.10 -4.55 -0.40
CA ALA A 96 -13.08 -4.49 -1.44
C ALA A 96 -12.81 -3.05 -1.89
N ASN A 97 -13.85 -2.24 -2.12
CA ASN A 97 -13.72 -0.83 -2.49
C ASN A 97 -13.09 0.02 -1.40
N ARG A 98 -13.27 -0.33 -0.12
CA ARG A 98 -12.62 0.34 0.99
C ARG A 98 -11.15 -0.04 1.07
N LEU A 99 -10.82 -1.32 0.86
CA LEU A 99 -9.46 -1.83 0.91
C LEU A 99 -8.62 -1.31 -0.27
N MET A 100 -9.12 -1.51 -1.49
CA MET A 100 -8.47 -1.18 -2.77
C MET A 100 -8.61 0.29 -3.15
N ARG A 101 -9.07 1.15 -2.24
CA ARG A 101 -9.48 2.50 -2.60
C ARG A 101 -8.33 3.28 -3.25
N LYS A 102 -7.15 3.30 -2.61
CA LYS A 102 -6.01 4.05 -3.10
C LYS A 102 -5.51 3.48 -4.44
N GLU A 103 -5.50 2.16 -4.56
CA GLU A 103 -5.07 1.40 -5.72
C GLU A 103 -6.00 1.66 -6.92
N ASN A 104 -7.31 1.63 -6.71
CA ASN A 104 -8.31 1.93 -7.74
C ASN A 104 -8.16 3.37 -8.28
N TYR A 105 -7.83 4.33 -7.41
CA TYR A 105 -7.54 5.70 -7.84
C TYR A 105 -6.24 5.81 -8.64
N LEU A 106 -5.19 5.10 -8.23
CA LEU A 106 -3.92 5.06 -8.98
C LEU A 106 -4.12 4.45 -10.38
N ILE A 107 -4.82 3.32 -10.46
CA ILE A 107 -5.18 2.67 -11.73
C ILE A 107 -5.97 3.63 -12.61
N ALA A 108 -6.97 4.34 -12.04
CA ALA A 108 -7.75 5.31 -12.80
C ALA A 108 -6.92 6.50 -13.31
N MET A 109 -5.93 6.97 -12.55
CA MET A 109 -5.02 8.05 -12.99
C MET A 109 -4.11 7.60 -14.13
N ILE A 110 -3.62 6.36 -14.09
CA ILE A 110 -2.80 5.78 -15.16
C ILE A 110 -3.66 5.58 -16.42
N ASN A 111 -4.84 4.97 -16.29
CA ASN A 111 -5.74 4.69 -17.42
C ASN A 111 -6.28 5.95 -18.10
N LYS A 112 -6.36 7.07 -17.37
CA LYS A 112 -6.78 8.38 -17.91
C LYS A 112 -5.60 9.25 -18.38
N ASP A 113 -4.39 8.69 -18.46
CA ASP A 113 -3.17 9.39 -18.83
C ASP A 113 -2.92 10.69 -18.04
N VAL A 114 -3.39 10.74 -16.79
CA VAL A 114 -3.16 11.89 -15.89
C VAL A 114 -1.68 11.97 -15.51
N LEU A 115 -1.03 10.80 -15.44
CA LEU A 115 0.39 10.66 -15.15
C LEU A 115 1.12 10.33 -16.44
N ASN A 116 1.89 11.27 -16.98
CA ASN A 116 2.75 10.99 -18.12
C ASN A 116 4.01 10.24 -17.64
N LEU A 117 3.92 8.91 -17.64
CA LEU A 117 5.01 8.00 -17.27
C LEU A 117 5.88 7.59 -18.48
N SER A 118 5.68 8.24 -19.63
CA SER A 118 6.44 7.97 -20.85
C SER A 118 7.76 8.71 -20.82
N LEU A 119 8.84 8.01 -21.17
CA LEU A 119 10.15 8.63 -21.30
C LEU A 119 10.25 9.42 -22.61
N PRO A 120 10.69 10.69 -22.59
CA PRO A 120 10.95 11.46 -23.81
C PRO A 120 12.31 11.10 -24.43
N ILE A 121 12.60 9.79 -24.55
CA ILE A 121 13.85 9.29 -25.14
C ILE A 121 13.55 8.83 -26.57
N PRO A 122 14.33 9.26 -27.59
CA PRO A 122 14.03 8.99 -29.01
C PRO A 122 13.89 7.51 -29.37
N PHE A 123 14.46 6.58 -28.59
CA PHE A 123 14.37 5.13 -28.81
C PHE A 123 13.38 4.39 -27.89
N LEU A 124 12.87 5.04 -26.85
CA LEU A 124 11.93 4.47 -25.87
C LEU A 124 10.59 5.20 -25.89
N HIS A 125 10.33 5.96 -26.95
CA HIS A 125 9.09 6.69 -27.13
C HIS A 125 7.89 5.73 -27.07
N GLY A 126 6.97 5.96 -26.13
CA GLY A 126 5.76 5.15 -25.95
C GLY A 126 5.86 3.99 -24.95
N ARG A 127 7.02 3.74 -24.30
CA ARG A 127 7.09 2.78 -23.19
C ARG A 127 6.81 3.47 -21.86
N GLN A 128 5.72 3.06 -21.20
CA GLN A 128 5.42 3.46 -19.82
C GLN A 128 6.36 2.69 -18.88
N LEU A 129 7.14 3.41 -18.08
CA LEU A 129 7.94 2.81 -17.03
C LEU A 129 7.20 2.88 -15.70
N PHE A 130 6.68 1.74 -15.26
CA PHE A 130 6.06 1.59 -13.95
C PHE A 130 6.87 0.60 -13.11
N SER A 131 7.71 1.13 -12.23
CA SER A 131 8.48 0.33 -11.25
C SER A 131 7.82 0.37 -9.88
N LYS A 132 8.11 -0.63 -9.03
CA LYS A 132 7.64 -0.62 -7.64
C LYS A 132 8.11 0.60 -6.84
N THR A 133 9.30 1.10 -7.15
CA THR A 133 9.81 2.35 -6.58
C THR A 133 9.00 3.57 -7.02
N MET A 134 8.63 3.64 -8.30
CA MET A 134 7.76 4.70 -8.83
C MET A 134 6.36 4.64 -8.22
N GLU A 135 5.79 3.44 -8.09
CA GLU A 135 4.52 3.20 -7.38
C GLU A 135 4.57 3.79 -5.97
N TRP A 136 5.62 3.50 -5.19
CA TRP A 136 5.79 4.05 -3.85
C TRP A 136 5.83 5.58 -3.83
N TYR A 137 6.56 6.20 -4.75
CA TYR A 137 6.61 7.66 -4.85
C TYR A 137 5.27 8.29 -5.27
N LEU A 138 4.48 7.63 -6.12
CA LEU A 138 3.15 8.08 -6.49
C LEU A 138 2.17 7.95 -5.31
N HIS A 139 2.28 6.87 -4.53
CA HIS A 139 1.54 6.71 -3.28
C HIS A 139 1.87 7.83 -2.29
N TYR A 140 3.15 8.07 -2.01
CA TYR A 140 3.61 9.12 -1.11
C TYR A 140 3.26 10.55 -1.58
N GLY A 141 3.49 10.82 -2.87
CA GLY A 141 3.32 12.14 -3.45
C GLY A 141 1.86 12.53 -3.60
N ILE A 142 1.04 11.63 -4.15
CA ILE A 142 -0.34 11.91 -4.55
C ILE A 142 -1.34 11.33 -3.54
N LEU A 143 -1.29 10.02 -3.29
CA LEU A 143 -2.35 9.33 -2.56
C LEU A 143 -2.35 9.65 -1.06
N ASP A 144 -1.19 9.73 -0.42
CA ASP A 144 -1.08 10.12 0.99
C ASP A 144 -1.36 11.60 1.23
N MET A 145 -1.34 12.40 0.17
CA MET A 145 -1.82 13.78 0.21
C MET A 145 -3.34 13.83 0.03
N ALA A 146 -3.90 13.05 -0.91
CA ALA A 146 -5.32 13.07 -1.25
C ALA A 146 -6.21 12.38 -0.21
N PHE A 147 -5.71 11.31 0.42
CA PHE A 147 -6.47 10.48 1.35
C PHE A 147 -5.99 10.65 2.80
N ASN A 148 -6.95 10.73 3.72
CA ASN A 148 -6.70 10.66 5.16
C ASN A 148 -6.41 9.24 5.63
N GLU A 149 -6.01 9.09 6.90
CA GLU A 149 -5.79 7.80 7.57
C GLU A 149 -7.03 6.88 7.53
N LEU A 150 -8.23 7.47 7.49
CA LEU A 150 -9.50 6.75 7.34
C LEU A 150 -9.82 6.33 5.88
N GLY A 151 -8.91 6.61 4.94
CA GLY A 151 -9.09 6.36 3.51
C GLY A 151 -10.10 7.30 2.86
N GLN A 152 -10.49 8.40 3.49
CA GLN A 152 -11.41 9.38 2.91
C GLN A 152 -10.65 10.49 2.19
N VAL A 153 -11.19 11.00 1.08
CA VAL A 153 -10.61 12.13 0.35
C VAL A 153 -10.67 13.38 1.24
N GLN A 154 -9.55 14.09 1.35
CA GLN A 154 -9.48 15.33 2.10
C GLN A 154 -10.47 16.37 1.54
N GLN A 155 -11.26 16.97 2.44
CA GLN A 155 -12.20 18.04 2.09
C GLN A 155 -11.52 19.24 1.40
N ASP A 156 -10.21 19.40 1.64
CA ASP A 156 -9.37 20.40 1.01
C ASP A 156 -9.20 20.20 -0.50
N PHE A 157 -9.26 18.97 -0.99
CA PHE A 157 -9.24 18.65 -2.41
C PHE A 157 -10.57 18.93 -3.11
N LEU A 158 -11.67 19.04 -2.36
CA LEU A 158 -13.01 19.30 -2.91
C LEU A 158 -13.26 20.79 -3.14
N ARG A 159 -12.50 21.69 -2.49
CA ARG A 159 -12.66 23.14 -2.62
C ARG A 159 -11.76 23.70 -3.72
N ALA A 160 -12.36 24.27 -4.77
CA ALA A 160 -11.64 24.86 -5.89
C ALA A 160 -10.68 26.01 -5.49
N ASP A 161 -11.05 26.79 -4.46
CA ASP A 161 -10.31 27.95 -3.99
C ASP A 161 -8.88 27.61 -3.53
N ARG A 162 -8.64 26.37 -3.08
CA ARG A 162 -7.33 25.93 -2.55
C ARG A 162 -6.48 25.18 -3.58
N ARG A 163 -6.92 25.08 -4.83
CA ARG A 163 -6.23 24.33 -5.89
C ARG A 163 -4.77 24.79 -6.08
N ARG A 164 -4.51 26.10 -5.96
CA ARG A 164 -3.15 26.66 -6.14
C ARG A 164 -2.19 26.18 -5.04
N VAL A 165 -2.58 26.36 -3.78
CA VAL A 165 -1.82 25.89 -2.61
C VAL A 165 -1.59 24.38 -2.65
N LEU A 166 -2.61 23.63 -3.08
CA LEU A 166 -2.54 22.19 -3.22
C LEU A 166 -1.55 21.76 -4.30
N SER A 167 -1.56 22.43 -5.45
CA SER A 167 -0.63 22.16 -6.55
C SER A 167 0.82 22.44 -6.15
N GLU A 168 1.08 23.49 -5.37
CA GLU A 168 2.42 23.82 -4.87
C GLU A 168 2.92 22.76 -3.90
N LYS A 169 2.08 22.33 -2.95
CA LYS A 169 2.41 21.24 -2.03
C LYS A 169 2.70 19.93 -2.76
N LEU A 170 1.88 19.58 -3.76
CA LEU A 170 2.09 18.37 -4.56
C LEU A 170 3.41 18.45 -5.34
N ARG A 171 3.71 19.60 -5.94
CA ARG A 171 4.98 19.85 -6.64
C ARG A 171 6.19 19.68 -5.72
N GLN A 172 6.14 20.23 -4.50
CA GLN A 172 7.21 20.10 -3.52
C GLN A 172 7.45 18.63 -3.13
N ARG A 173 6.38 17.86 -2.91
CA ARG A 173 6.48 16.42 -2.58
C ARG A 173 7.06 15.61 -3.72
N LEU A 174 6.61 15.84 -4.95
CA LEU A 174 7.15 15.15 -6.14
C LEU A 174 8.62 15.52 -6.40
N PHE A 175 8.98 16.79 -6.21
CA PHE A 175 10.38 17.22 -6.31
C PHE A 175 11.25 16.55 -5.25
N PHE A 176 10.79 16.52 -4.00
CA PHE A 176 11.49 15.85 -2.90
C PHE A 176 11.65 14.35 -3.19
N ALA A 177 10.59 13.67 -3.65
CA ALA A 177 10.65 12.28 -4.07
C ALA A 177 11.68 12.04 -5.19
N GLY A 178 11.73 12.93 -6.19
CA GLY A 178 12.72 12.85 -7.27
C GLY A 178 14.17 13.03 -6.77
N VAL A 179 14.42 13.99 -5.90
CA VAL A 179 15.74 14.19 -5.27
C VAL A 179 16.14 12.98 -4.42
N LEU A 180 15.21 12.47 -3.61
CA LEU A 180 15.41 11.28 -2.79
C LEU A 180 15.79 10.08 -3.66
N ASN A 181 15.04 9.86 -4.75
CA ASN A 181 15.31 8.80 -5.70
C ASN A 181 16.70 8.93 -6.35
N LEU A 182 17.10 10.15 -6.73
CA LEU A 182 18.41 10.40 -7.32
C LEU A 182 19.56 10.10 -6.34
N VAL A 183 19.40 10.49 -5.07
CA VAL A 183 20.38 10.24 -4.02
C VAL A 183 20.51 8.74 -3.71
N PHE A 184 19.39 8.01 -3.67
CA PHE A 184 19.41 6.57 -3.38
C PHE A 184 19.65 5.68 -4.60
N ALA A 185 19.50 6.20 -5.82
CA ALA A 185 19.72 5.46 -7.07
C ALA A 185 21.02 4.63 -7.10
N PRO A 186 22.21 5.18 -6.76
CA PRO A 186 23.45 4.38 -6.77
C PRO A 186 23.44 3.22 -5.77
N VAL A 187 22.83 3.42 -4.58
CA VAL A 187 22.73 2.38 -3.55
C VAL A 187 21.75 1.29 -3.97
N VAL A 188 20.59 1.68 -4.49
CA VAL A 188 19.57 0.74 -5.01
C VAL A 188 20.13 -0.04 -6.19
N LEU A 189 20.86 0.60 -7.10
CA LEU A 189 21.50 -0.07 -8.23
C LEU A 189 22.53 -1.09 -7.76
N ALA A 190 23.41 -0.72 -6.82
CA ALA A 190 24.37 -1.65 -6.22
C ALA A 190 23.67 -2.84 -5.56
N TYR A 191 22.59 -2.60 -4.81
CA TYR A 191 21.77 -3.66 -4.21
C TYR A 191 21.17 -4.60 -5.26
N VAL A 192 20.57 -4.06 -6.33
CA VAL A 192 19.98 -4.85 -7.41
C VAL A 192 21.05 -5.69 -8.12
N ILE A 193 22.24 -5.14 -8.38
CA ILE A 193 23.37 -5.88 -8.97
C ILE A 193 23.78 -7.04 -8.07
N ILE A 194 23.92 -6.80 -6.77
CA ILE A 194 24.31 -7.83 -5.80
C ILE A 194 23.25 -8.94 -5.72
N VAL A 195 21.97 -8.58 -5.60
CA VAL A 195 20.86 -9.55 -5.56
C VAL A 195 20.81 -10.34 -6.86
N TYR A 196 20.89 -9.67 -8.01
CA TYR A 196 20.91 -10.33 -9.31
C TYR A 196 22.08 -11.32 -9.41
N PHE A 197 23.27 -10.92 -8.97
CA PHE A 197 24.42 -11.81 -8.93
C PHE A 197 24.14 -13.04 -8.05
N PHE A 198 23.68 -12.86 -6.81
CA PHE A 198 23.41 -13.99 -5.91
C PHE A 198 22.28 -14.91 -6.37
N THR A 199 21.22 -14.35 -6.95
CA THR A 199 20.07 -15.13 -7.42
C THR A 199 20.44 -15.95 -8.65
N TYR A 200 21.13 -15.37 -9.64
CA TYR A 200 21.39 -16.04 -10.90
C TYR A 200 22.69 -16.85 -10.93
N TYR A 201 23.71 -16.47 -10.15
CA TYR A 201 24.94 -17.25 -10.03
C TYR A 201 24.66 -18.64 -9.43
N ASN A 202 23.83 -18.71 -8.37
CA ASN A 202 23.46 -19.99 -7.77
C ASN A 202 22.65 -20.88 -8.72
N VAL A 203 21.75 -20.31 -9.54
CA VAL A 203 20.98 -21.07 -10.53
C VAL A 203 21.87 -21.60 -11.66
N GLY A 204 22.89 -20.84 -12.09
CA GLY A 204 23.87 -21.30 -13.07
C GLY A 204 24.75 -22.46 -12.59
N SER A 205 25.07 -22.50 -11.29
CA SER A 205 25.85 -23.60 -10.69
C SER A 205 25.04 -24.88 -10.45
N THR A 206 23.72 -24.81 -10.28
CA THR A 206 22.85 -26.00 -10.11
C THR A 206 22.50 -26.69 -11.45
N ILE A 207 22.64 -26.01 -12.59
CA ILE A 207 22.41 -26.60 -13.93
C ILE A 207 23.67 -27.29 -14.49
N LEU A 208 24.83 -27.06 -13.87
CA LEU A 208 26.13 -27.62 -14.28
C LEU A 208 26.63 -28.77 -13.39
N ILE A 209 25.76 -29.36 -12.56
CA ILE A 209 26.03 -30.59 -11.78
C ILE A 209 24.95 -31.62 -12.08
#